data_AF-A0A940K4T4-F1
#
_entry.id   AF-A0A940K4T4-F1
#
_cell.length_a   1.000
_cell.length_b   1.000
_cell.length_c   1.000
_cell.angle_alpha   90.00
_cell.angle_beta   90.00
_cell.angle_gamma   90.00
#
_symmetry.space_group_name_H-M   'P 1'
#
loop_
_entity.id
_entity.type
_entity.pdbx_description
1 polymer ?
#
loop_
_entity_poly.entity_id
_entity_poly.type
_entity_poly.pdbx_seq_one_letter_code
_entity_poly.pdbx_strand_id
1 'polypeptide(L)'
;MIAAFAVLLIAQAAPAPADTVTDARILAFAAAPWDKQDRGARLRELGVHHGTRVLVDYPCSDVCPSYTTRIIHYAVEPGPDCTRIGGVVREAVIPRGIASNRKSFCVPAVLGTQLIPLGGG
;
A
#
# COMPACT_ATOMS: atom_id res chain seq x y z
N MET A 1 53.30 15.50 -20.33
CA MET A 1 52.25 14.56 -20.77
C MET A 1 51.49 14.12 -19.52
N ILE A 2 50.28 14.64 -19.28
CA ILE A 2 49.42 14.25 -18.15
C ILE A 2 48.12 13.71 -18.76
N ALA A 3 47.88 12.41 -18.60
CA ALA A 3 46.70 11.74 -19.13
C ALA A 3 45.51 11.96 -18.19
N ALA A 4 44.47 12.61 -18.69
CA ALA A 4 43.20 12.77 -17.99
C ALA A 4 42.37 11.48 -18.15
N PHE A 5 42.20 10.73 -17.06
CA PHE A 5 41.24 9.62 -17.00
C PHE A 5 39.87 10.16 -16.56
N ALA A 6 38.98 10.38 -17.53
CA ALA A 6 37.58 10.69 -17.27
C ALA A 6 36.83 9.39 -16.91
N VAL A 7 36.51 9.21 -15.63
CA VAL A 7 35.67 8.10 -15.16
C VAL A 7 34.21 8.44 -15.48
N LEU A 8 33.65 7.77 -16.48
CA LEU A 8 32.24 7.89 -16.86
C LEU A 8 31.40 7.08 -15.84
N LEU A 9 30.76 7.76 -14.89
CA LEU A 9 29.81 7.14 -13.96
C LEU A 9 28.50 6.84 -14.69
N ILE A 10 28.33 5.60 -15.13
CA ILE A 10 27.08 5.11 -15.71
C ILE A 10 26.12 4.83 -14.55
N ALA A 11 25.14 5.72 -14.34
CA ALA A 11 24.06 5.51 -13.37
C ALA A 11 23.15 4.38 -13.89
N GLN A 12 23.36 3.18 -13.37
CA GLN A 12 22.55 2.00 -13.69
C GLN A 12 21.22 2.12 -12.92
N ALA A 13 20.14 2.50 -13.61
CA ALA A 13 18.80 2.37 -13.05
C ALA A 13 18.51 0.88 -12.87
N ALA A 14 18.36 0.42 -11.63
CA ALA A 14 17.94 -0.95 -11.37
C ALA A 14 16.59 -1.20 -12.07
N PRO A 15 16.42 -2.33 -12.79
CA PRO A 15 15.14 -2.65 -13.39
C PRO A 15 14.08 -2.71 -12.29
N ALA A 16 12.94 -2.06 -12.54
CA ALA A 16 11.81 -2.14 -11.62
C ALA A 16 11.42 -3.62 -11.43
N PRO A 17 11.03 -4.03 -10.20
CA PRO A 17 10.61 -5.40 -9.97
C PRO A 17 9.45 -5.75 -10.90
N ALA A 18 9.45 -6.98 -11.44
CA ALA A 18 8.37 -7.44 -12.29
C ALA A 18 7.07 -7.58 -11.49
N ASP A 19 5.94 -7.33 -12.15
CA ASP A 19 4.64 -7.45 -11.53
C ASP A 19 4.33 -8.91 -11.17
N THR A 20 3.94 -9.13 -9.91
CA THR A 20 3.57 -10.44 -9.37
C THR A 20 2.10 -10.50 -8.94
N VAL A 21 1.40 -9.37 -8.93
CA VAL A 21 -0.03 -9.29 -8.66
C VAL A 21 -0.73 -8.46 -9.75
N THR A 22 -1.95 -8.86 -10.12
CA THR A 22 -2.77 -8.17 -11.12
C THR A 22 -3.89 -7.36 -10.46
N ASP A 23 -4.45 -6.40 -11.20
CA ASP A 23 -5.68 -5.69 -10.84
C ASP A 23 -6.81 -6.61 -10.36
N ALA A 24 -7.08 -7.70 -11.10
CA ALA A 24 -8.11 -8.66 -10.73
C ALA A 24 -7.82 -9.35 -9.39
N ARG A 25 -6.53 -9.64 -9.09
CA ARG A 25 -6.14 -10.23 -7.82
C ARG A 25 -6.23 -9.22 -6.67
N ILE A 26 -5.89 -7.95 -6.91
CA ILE A 26 -6.06 -6.86 -5.93
C ILE A 26 -7.54 -6.71 -5.57
N LEU A 27 -8.42 -6.62 -6.58
CA LEU A 27 -9.87 -6.55 -6.40
C LEU A 27 -10.43 -7.77 -5.67
N ALA A 28 -10.03 -8.98 -6.09
CA ALA A 28 -10.48 -10.22 -5.45
C ALA A 28 -10.05 -10.28 -3.97
N PHE A 29 -8.83 -9.84 -3.65
CA PHE A 29 -8.36 -9.76 -2.28
C PHE A 29 -9.13 -8.71 -1.46
N ALA A 30 -9.42 -7.55 -2.05
CA ALA A 30 -10.20 -6.48 -1.42
C ALA A 30 -11.65 -6.90 -1.12
N ALA A 31 -12.23 -7.77 -1.95
CA ALA A 31 -13.57 -8.33 -1.75
C ALA A 31 -13.61 -9.55 -0.83
N ALA A 32 -12.48 -10.25 -0.63
CA ALA A 32 -12.44 -11.46 0.16
C ALA A 32 -12.78 -11.19 1.64
N PRO A 33 -13.62 -12.04 2.28
CA PRO A 33 -13.81 -11.97 3.72
C PRO A 33 -12.47 -12.23 4.43
N TRP A 34 -12.30 -11.63 5.59
CA TRP A 34 -11.10 -11.78 6.41
C TRP A 34 -11.50 -11.85 7.88
N ASP A 35 -10.69 -12.55 8.66
CA ASP A 35 -10.90 -12.68 10.09
C ASP A 35 -10.35 -11.44 10.80
N LYS A 36 -11.24 -10.63 11.36
CA LYS A 36 -10.88 -9.45 12.16
C LYS A 36 -10.20 -9.83 13.48
N GLN A 37 -10.28 -11.09 13.91
CA GLN A 37 -9.63 -11.61 15.10
C GLN A 37 -8.20 -12.09 14.83
N ASP A 38 -7.74 -12.13 13.58
CA ASP A 38 -6.37 -12.48 13.23
C ASP A 38 -5.39 -11.41 13.73
N ARG A 39 -4.83 -11.63 14.91
CA ARG A 39 -3.88 -10.73 15.57
C ARG A 39 -2.48 -10.75 14.94
N GLY A 40 -2.22 -11.66 13.99
CA GLY A 40 -0.94 -11.80 13.31
C GLY A 40 -0.76 -10.87 12.11
N ALA A 41 -1.85 -10.33 11.57
CA ALA A 41 -1.81 -9.56 10.33
C ALA A 41 -1.62 -8.06 10.62
N ARG A 42 -0.41 -7.58 10.96
CA ARG A 42 -0.19 -6.11 11.05
C ARG A 42 0.09 -5.49 9.68
N LEU A 43 1.03 -6.07 8.94
CA LEU A 43 1.39 -5.62 7.59
C LEU A 43 1.81 -6.85 6.78
N ARG A 44 1.23 -7.03 5.60
CA ARG A 44 1.55 -8.15 4.70
C ARG A 44 1.78 -7.65 3.29
N GLU A 45 2.77 -8.21 2.60
CA GLU A 45 2.95 -7.95 1.18
C GLU A 45 2.00 -8.84 0.37
N LEU A 46 1.23 -8.23 -0.54
CA LEU A 46 0.37 -8.94 -1.49
C LEU A 46 1.13 -9.32 -2.77
N GLY A 47 2.12 -8.52 -3.15
CA GLY A 47 2.95 -8.71 -4.34
C GLY A 47 3.42 -7.36 -4.91
N VAL A 48 3.85 -7.36 -6.17
CA VAL A 48 4.30 -6.20 -6.93
C VAL A 48 3.29 -5.88 -8.02
N HIS A 49 2.87 -4.62 -8.10
CA HIS A 49 1.97 -4.09 -9.11
C HIS A 49 2.50 -2.75 -9.60
N HIS A 50 2.59 -2.57 -10.92
CA HIS A 50 3.24 -1.42 -11.54
C HIS A 50 4.66 -1.17 -11.00
N GLY A 51 5.44 -2.24 -10.83
CA GLY A 51 6.80 -2.18 -10.29
C GLY A 51 6.89 -1.73 -8.82
N THR A 52 5.75 -1.68 -8.11
CA THR A 52 5.67 -1.19 -6.73
C THR A 52 5.05 -2.26 -5.84
N ARG A 53 5.61 -2.46 -4.64
CA ARG A 53 5.05 -3.41 -3.66
C ARG A 53 3.66 -2.94 -3.20
N VAL A 54 2.72 -3.86 -3.18
CA VAL A 54 1.37 -3.69 -2.63
C VAL A 54 1.34 -4.31 -1.24
N LEU A 55 0.99 -3.50 -0.25
CA LEU A 55 0.93 -3.85 1.16
C LEU A 55 -0.53 -3.91 1.62
N VAL A 56 -0.78 -4.77 2.60
CA VAL A 56 -2.04 -4.92 3.31
C VAL A 56 -1.78 -4.65 4.79
N ASP A 57 -2.26 -3.53 5.28
CA ASP A 57 -2.18 -3.12 6.68
C ASP A 57 -3.52 -3.41 7.36
N TYR A 58 -3.48 -3.92 8.59
CA TYR A 58 -4.66 -4.08 9.44
C TYR A 58 -4.53 -3.28 10.74
N PRO A 59 -4.62 -1.94 10.67
CA PRO A 59 -4.60 -1.13 11.87
C PRO A 59 -5.76 -1.52 12.78
N CYS A 60 -5.43 -1.80 14.03
CA CYS A 60 -6.37 -2.04 15.11
C CYS A 60 -6.13 -1.09 16.28
N SER A 61 -7.20 -0.72 17.00
CA SER A 61 -7.10 -0.03 18.29
C SER A 61 -7.08 -1.00 19.47
N ASP A 62 -7.11 -0.47 20.70
CA ASP A 62 -7.22 -1.26 21.93
C ASP A 62 -8.51 -2.11 22.00
N VAL A 63 -9.49 -1.83 21.13
CA VAL A 63 -10.78 -2.52 21.06
C VAL A 63 -10.87 -3.38 19.78
N CYS A 64 -9.89 -4.26 19.59
CA CYS A 64 -9.97 -5.34 18.59
C CYS A 64 -11.01 -6.40 18.99
N PRO A 65 -11.73 -7.04 18.06
CA PRO A 65 -11.70 -6.87 16.60
C PRO A 65 -12.68 -5.82 16.05
N SER A 66 -13.46 -5.18 16.94
CA SER A 66 -14.55 -4.28 16.55
C SER A 66 -14.05 -3.05 15.78
N TYR A 67 -12.81 -2.63 16.03
CA TYR A 67 -12.15 -1.50 15.37
C TYR A 67 -10.89 -1.93 14.62
N THR A 68 -11.02 -2.90 13.71
CA THR A 68 -9.95 -3.28 12.77
C THR A 68 -10.34 -2.89 11.35
N THR A 69 -9.49 -2.11 10.69
CA THR A 69 -9.66 -1.71 9.28
C THR A 69 -8.67 -2.49 8.43
N ARG A 70 -9.02 -2.85 7.19
CA ARG A 70 -8.09 -3.41 6.20
C ARG A 70 -7.74 -2.34 5.17
N ILE A 71 -6.45 -2.07 4.97
CA ILE A 71 -5.96 -1.03 4.05
C ILE A 71 -5.01 -1.67 3.05
N ILE A 72 -5.33 -1.58 1.76
CA ILE A 72 -4.46 -2.04 0.67
C ILE A 72 -3.83 -0.80 0.04
N HIS A 73 -2.51 -0.72 0.04
CA HIS A 73 -1.79 0.46 -0.43
C HIS A 73 -0.43 0.10 -1.03
N TYR A 74 0.11 0.94 -1.89
CA TYR A 74 1.49 0.84 -2.35
C TYR A 74 2.47 1.18 -1.22
N ALA A 75 3.67 0.60 -1.28
CA ALA A 75 4.81 0.92 -0.41
C ALA A 75 5.48 2.24 -0.82
N VAL A 76 4.69 3.30 -1.02
CA VAL A 76 5.10 4.63 -1.48
C VAL A 76 4.34 5.68 -0.67
N GLU A 77 5.02 6.77 -0.30
CA GLU A 77 4.41 7.88 0.42
C GLU A 77 3.32 8.57 -0.43
N PRO A 78 2.26 9.10 0.20
CA PRO A 78 1.26 9.89 -0.50
C PRO A 78 1.90 11.13 -1.15
N GLY A 79 1.62 11.38 -2.43
CA GLY A 79 2.16 12.54 -3.13
C GLY A 79 2.39 12.31 -4.63
N PRO A 80 3.29 13.09 -5.26
CA PRO A 80 3.55 13.03 -6.70
C PRO A 80 3.97 11.64 -7.19
N ASP A 81 4.74 10.92 -6.38
CA ASP A 81 5.22 9.58 -6.70
C ASP A 81 4.06 8.57 -6.79
N CYS A 82 3.02 8.77 -5.98
CA CYS A 82 1.82 7.95 -6.02
C CYS A 82 1.10 8.03 -7.38
N THR A 83 0.92 9.25 -7.89
CA THR A 83 0.28 9.45 -9.20
C THR A 83 1.13 8.86 -10.33
N ARG A 84 2.46 8.95 -10.22
CA ARG A 84 3.40 8.47 -11.24
C ARG A 84 3.31 6.95 -11.47
N ILE A 85 3.05 6.19 -10.41
CA ILE A 85 2.90 4.72 -10.48
C ILE A 85 1.47 4.26 -10.80
N GLY A 86 0.57 5.18 -11.17
CA GLY A 86 -0.84 4.88 -11.40
C GLY A 86 -1.64 4.62 -10.11
N GLY A 87 -1.14 5.11 -8.98
CA GLY A 87 -1.86 5.14 -7.71
C GLY A 87 -2.68 6.41 -7.53
N VAL A 88 -3.51 6.40 -6.50
CA VAL A 88 -4.32 7.55 -6.08
C VAL A 88 -4.14 7.78 -4.59
N VAL A 89 -3.92 9.03 -4.19
CA VAL A 89 -3.86 9.39 -2.77
C VAL A 89 -5.26 9.32 -2.18
N ARG A 90 -5.40 8.61 -1.06
CA ARG A 90 -6.67 8.45 -0.35
C ARG A 90 -6.46 8.51 1.17
N GLU A 91 -7.45 9.04 1.88
CA GLU A 91 -7.43 9.20 3.33
C GLU A 91 -8.25 8.10 4.01
N ALA A 92 -7.61 7.31 4.88
CA ALA A 92 -8.27 6.28 5.67
C ALA A 92 -8.38 6.69 7.14
N VAL A 93 -9.46 6.25 7.78
CA VAL A 93 -9.69 6.42 9.21
C VAL A 93 -9.01 5.27 9.96
N ILE A 94 -8.01 5.62 10.76
CA ILE A 94 -7.20 4.70 11.55
C ILE A 94 -7.69 4.75 13.00
N PRO A 95 -8.16 3.62 13.56
CA PRO A 95 -8.63 3.59 14.95
C PRO A 95 -7.44 3.67 15.93
N ARG A 96 -7.62 4.43 17.02
CA ARG A 96 -6.63 4.72 18.09
C ARG A 96 -7.37 4.78 19.44
N GLY A 97 -7.34 3.69 20.21
CA GLY A 97 -8.18 3.53 21.40
C GLY A 97 -9.67 3.73 21.08
N ILE A 98 -10.30 4.68 21.79
CA ILE A 98 -11.69 5.12 21.59
C ILE A 98 -11.84 6.21 20.51
N ALA A 99 -10.73 6.69 19.95
CA ALA A 99 -10.69 7.76 18.96
C ALA A 99 -10.23 7.21 17.60
N SER A 100 -10.18 8.09 16.60
CA SER A 100 -9.64 7.79 15.28
C SER A 100 -8.83 8.96 14.75
N ASN A 101 -7.75 8.67 14.02
CA ASN A 101 -7.02 9.67 13.25
C ASN A 101 -7.14 9.38 11.76
N ARG A 102 -6.96 10.41 10.94
CA ARG A 102 -6.94 10.27 9.49
C ARG A 102 -5.51 10.14 9.00
N LYS A 103 -5.26 9.24 8.07
CA LYS A 103 -3.95 9.05 7.44
C LYS A 103 -4.11 8.86 5.95
N SER A 104 -3.25 9.52 5.17
CA SER A 104 -3.20 9.37 3.73
C SER A 104 -2.36 8.16 3.33
N PHE A 105 -2.78 7.47 2.28
CA PHE A 105 -2.11 6.32 1.68
C PHE A 105 -2.10 6.46 0.16
N CYS A 106 -1.09 5.89 -0.48
CA CYS A 106 -1.08 5.70 -1.92
C CYS A 106 -1.79 4.39 -2.28
N VAL A 107 -2.96 4.44 -2.92
CA VAL A 107 -3.80 3.26 -3.16
C VAL A 107 -3.78 2.89 -4.65
N PRO A 108 -3.77 1.60 -5.03
CA PRO A 108 -4.02 1.18 -6.40
C PRO A 108 -5.31 1.79 -6.98
N ALA A 109 -5.23 2.47 -8.14
CA ALA A 109 -6.38 3.15 -8.73
C ALA A 109 -7.56 2.21 -9.03
N VAL A 110 -7.28 0.92 -9.26
CA VAL A 110 -8.29 -0.14 -9.45
C VAL A 110 -9.25 -0.28 -8.26
N LEU A 111 -8.82 0.08 -7.05
CA LEU A 111 -9.68 0.07 -5.86
C LEU A 111 -10.66 1.27 -5.84
N GLY A 112 -10.56 2.21 -6.77
CA GLY A 112 -11.51 3.31 -6.92
C GLY A 112 -11.66 4.20 -5.68
N THR A 113 -12.89 4.30 -5.16
CA THR A 113 -13.22 4.98 -3.89
C THR A 113 -13.25 4.02 -2.69
N GLN A 114 -13.03 2.72 -2.90
CA GLN A 114 -12.91 1.73 -1.85
C GLN A 114 -11.51 1.81 -1.21
N LEU A 115 -11.28 2.87 -0.45
CA LEU A 115 -10.74 2.60 0.88
C LEU A 115 -11.91 1.97 1.60
N ILE A 116 -11.87 0.68 1.89
CA ILE A 116 -13.01 0.05 2.56
C ILE A 116 -12.83 0.31 4.06
N PRO A 117 -13.53 1.29 4.68
CA PRO A 117 -13.75 1.22 6.11
C PRO A 117 -14.63 -0.01 6.31
N LEU A 118 -14.03 -1.17 6.60
CA LEU A 118 -14.77 -2.36 6.99
C LEU A 118 -15.28 -2.24 8.44
N GLY A 119 -15.90 -1.10 8.75
CA GLY A 119 -16.59 -0.81 10.00
C GLY A 119 -18.00 -0.31 9.66
N GLY A 120 -18.94 -1.25 9.54
CA GLY A 120 -20.33 -0.97 9.19
C GLY A 120 -21.11 -2.28 9.17
N GLY A 121 -21.51 -2.74 10.35
CA GLY A 121 -22.22 -3.97 10.64
C GLY A 121 -22.09 -4.29 12.11
#